data_AF-A0A6V7K6Q5-F1
#
_entry.id   AF-A0A6V7K6Q5-F1
#
_cell.length_a   1.000
_cell.length_b   1.000
_cell.length_c   1.000
_cell.angle_alpha   90.00
_cell.angle_beta   90.00
_cell.angle_gamma   90.00
#
_symmetry.space_group_name_H-M   'P 1'
#
loop_
_entity.id
_entity.type
_entity.pdbx_description
1 polymer ?
#
loop_
_entity_poly.entity_id
_entity_poly.type
_entity_poly.pdbx_seq_one_letter_code
_entity_poly.pdbx_strand_id
1 'polypeptide(L)'
;NLRATGLYPEGWTDAPVALFNSGNIRASVKKIDEQLTMGDILNVLPYKNELVKVHVPGIAIMEFLEWSVYNLKHTDVYLSGNFIQHAGLR
;
A
#
# COMPACT_ATOMS: atom_id res chain seq x y z
N ASN A 1 -34.87 17.45 8.18
CA ASN A 1 -34.30 16.11 7.94
C ASN A 1 -32.81 16.23 7.66
N LEU A 2 -32.00 16.29 8.73
CA LEU A 2 -30.54 16.36 8.64
C LEU A 2 -30.00 14.94 8.47
N ARG A 3 -29.56 14.57 7.25
CA ARG A 3 -28.79 13.34 7.06
C ARG A 3 -27.35 13.60 7.54
N ALA A 4 -26.84 12.71 8.39
CA ALA A 4 -25.44 12.65 8.76
C ALA A 4 -24.60 12.14 7.57
N THR A 5 -24.40 12.99 6.56
CA THR A 5 -23.71 12.65 5.30
C THR A 5 -22.18 12.61 5.43
N GLY A 6 -21.62 12.83 6.62
CA GLY A 6 -20.17 12.85 6.85
C GLY A 6 -19.55 11.53 7.33
N LEU A 7 -20.36 10.52 7.69
CA LEU A 7 -19.87 9.30 8.34
C LEU A 7 -19.94 8.03 7.48
N TYR A 8 -20.66 8.08 6.36
CA TYR A 8 -20.86 6.92 5.51
C TYR A 8 -20.49 7.27 4.06
N PRO A 9 -19.61 6.49 3.41
CA PRO A 9 -19.34 6.65 2.00
C PRO A 9 -20.62 6.60 1.18
N GLU A 10 -20.73 7.44 0.15
CA GLU A 10 -21.63 7.13 -0.96
C GLU A 10 -21.04 5.96 -1.77
N GLY A 11 -21.43 4.73 -1.43
CA GLY A 11 -20.95 3.52 -2.10
C GLY A 11 -20.55 2.41 -1.12
N TRP A 12 -19.86 1.38 -1.62
CA TRP A 12 -19.44 0.22 -0.82
C TRP A 12 -18.20 0.50 0.06
N THR A 13 -17.43 1.56 -0.24
CA THR A 13 -16.26 2.01 0.52
C THR A 13 -15.98 3.49 0.23
N ASP A 14 -15.31 4.19 1.15
CA ASP A 14 -14.77 5.55 0.95
C ASP A 14 -13.29 5.55 0.54
N ALA A 15 -12.65 4.37 0.47
CA ALA A 15 -11.26 4.17 0.05
C ALA A 15 -11.16 2.92 -0.85
N PRO A 16 -11.46 3.03 -2.16
CA PRO A 16 -11.46 1.88 -3.07
C PRO A 16 -10.07 1.45 -3.55
N VAL A 17 -9.04 2.28 -3.30
CA VAL A 17 -7.67 2.07 -3.77
C VAL A 17 -6.71 2.15 -2.58
N ALA A 18 -5.79 1.20 -2.49
CA ALA A 18 -4.68 1.22 -1.54
C ALA A 18 -3.35 1.12 -2.30
N LEU A 19 -2.35 1.92 -1.87
CA LEU A 19 -1.00 1.94 -2.42
C LEU A 19 0.01 1.71 -1.28
N PHE A 20 1.04 0.91 -1.53
CA PHE A 20 2.08 0.60 -0.56
C PHE A 20 3.41 0.29 -1.26
N ASN A 21 4.47 1.06 -1.03
CA ASN A 21 5.74 0.82 -1.70
C ASN A 21 6.49 -0.40 -1.12
N SER A 22 7.18 -1.14 -1.99
CA SER A 22 7.85 -2.40 -1.66
C SER A 22 9.00 -2.24 -0.66
N GLY A 23 9.64 -1.07 -0.58
CA GLY A 23 10.69 -0.79 0.39
C GLY A 23 10.25 -0.87 1.86
N ASN A 24 8.94 -0.80 2.12
CA ASN A 24 8.38 -0.98 3.45
C ASN A 24 8.16 -2.46 3.84
N ILE A 25 8.23 -3.39 2.89
CA ILE A 25 8.14 -4.84 3.12
C ILE A 25 9.56 -5.39 3.28
N ARG A 26 9.90 -5.87 4.48
CA ARG A 26 11.29 -6.20 4.85
C ARG A 26 11.58 -7.69 4.95
N ALA A 27 10.55 -8.52 5.03
CA ALA A 27 10.70 -9.97 5.12
C ALA A 27 9.50 -10.68 4.51
N SER A 28 9.70 -11.95 4.10
CA SER A 28 8.61 -12.87 3.79
C SER A 28 8.21 -13.63 5.04
N VAL A 29 6.92 -13.98 5.15
CA VAL A 29 6.42 -14.95 6.14
C VAL A 29 6.44 -16.33 5.51
N LYS A 30 7.13 -17.29 6.12
CA LYS A 30 7.26 -18.68 5.62
C LYS A 30 6.46 -19.72 6.44
N LYS A 31 5.41 -19.27 7.10
CA LYS A 31 4.52 -20.10 7.93
C LYS A 31 3.31 -20.52 7.10
N ILE A 32 3.09 -21.83 6.96
CA ILE A 32 1.97 -22.37 6.18
C ILE A 32 0.86 -22.87 7.12
N ASP A 33 1.22 -23.44 8.28
CA ASP A 33 0.27 -24.04 9.25
C ASP A 33 0.47 -23.54 10.69
N GLU A 34 1.24 -22.46 10.86
CA GLU A 34 1.50 -21.85 12.17
C GLU A 34 0.74 -20.52 12.31
N GLN A 35 0.38 -20.20 13.55
CA GLN A 35 -0.24 -18.92 13.86
C GLN A 35 0.72 -17.76 13.59
N LEU A 36 0.21 -16.75 12.87
CA LEU A 36 0.90 -15.48 12.69
C LEU A 36 0.91 -14.69 14.00
N THR A 37 2.08 -14.18 14.39
CA THR A 37 2.26 -13.39 15.59
C THR A 37 2.52 -11.91 15.25
N MET A 38 2.37 -11.03 16.24
CA MET A 38 2.79 -9.63 16.08
C MET A 38 4.30 -9.51 15.82
N GLY A 39 5.12 -10.43 16.34
CA GLY A 39 6.55 -10.48 16.03
C GLY A 39 6.81 -10.73 14.54
N ASP A 40 6.01 -11.59 13.90
CA ASP A 40 6.09 -11.81 12.46
C ASP A 40 5.71 -10.54 11.68
N ILE A 41 4.64 -9.86 12.10
CA ILE A 41 4.21 -8.59 11.49
C ILE A 41 5.30 -7.52 11.63
N LEU A 42 5.89 -7.36 12.80
CA LEU A 42 6.98 -6.40 13.04
C LEU A 42 8.26 -6.76 12.27
N ASN A 43 8.48 -8.03 11.95
CA ASN A 43 9.57 -8.44 11.08
C ASN A 43 9.33 -8.03 9.61
N VAL A 44 8.09 -8.15 9.13
CA VAL A 44 7.70 -7.77 7.77
C VAL A 44 7.59 -6.25 7.61
N LEU A 45 6.97 -5.57 8.58
CA LEU A 45 6.66 -4.14 8.62
C LEU A 45 7.29 -3.50 9.86
N PRO A 46 8.63 -3.37 9.92
CA PRO A 46 9.33 -2.91 11.12
C PRO A 46 9.18 -1.42 11.39
N TYR A 47 8.68 -0.67 10.41
CA TYR A 47 8.50 0.75 10.51
C TYR A 47 7.13 1.05 11.11
N LYS A 48 7.09 1.96 12.09
CA LYS A 48 5.85 2.44 12.72
C LYS A 48 5.15 3.48 11.84
N ASN A 49 4.97 3.15 10.57
CA ASN A 49 4.30 4.02 9.62
C ASN A 49 2.80 4.08 9.92
N GLU A 50 2.19 5.23 9.69
CA GLU A 50 0.76 5.41 9.83
C GLU A 50 0.04 5.09 8.51
N LEU A 51 -1.11 4.42 8.62
CA LEU A 51 -2.01 4.26 7.48
C LEU A 51 -2.85 5.53 7.33
N VAL A 52 -2.71 6.20 6.20
CA VAL A 52 -3.42 7.46 5.92
C VAL A 52 -4.39 7.31 4.76
N LYS A 53 -5.55 7.97 4.87
CA LYS A 53 -6.53 8.09 3.79
C LYS A 53 -6.44 9.50 3.21
N VAL A 54 -6.23 9.60 1.90
CA VAL A 54 -6.13 10.87 1.18
C VAL A 54 -7.06 10.87 -0.03
N HIS A 55 -7.56 12.06 -0.39
CA HIS A 55 -8.27 12.25 -1.65
C HIS A 55 -7.27 12.81 -2.68
N VAL A 56 -7.06 12.07 -3.78
CA VAL A 56 -6.15 12.46 -4.85
C VAL A 56 -6.83 12.31 -6.21
N PRO A 57 -6.50 13.16 -7.19
CA PRO A 57 -7.02 13.00 -8.55
C PRO A 57 -6.41 11.76 -9.21
N GLY A 58 -7.13 11.15 -10.16
CA GLY A 58 -6.64 9.96 -10.87
C GLY A 58 -5.30 10.15 -11.59
N ILE A 59 -5.02 11.37 -12.07
CA ILE A 59 -3.72 11.69 -12.69
C ILE A 59 -2.55 11.53 -11.70
N ALA A 60 -2.74 11.89 -10.42
CA ALA A 60 -1.70 11.71 -9.41
C ALA A 60 -1.45 10.22 -9.13
N ILE A 61 -2.48 9.37 -9.22
CA ILE A 61 -2.32 7.91 -9.14
C ILE A 61 -1.44 7.41 -10.30
N MET A 62 -1.68 7.90 -11.52
CA MET A 62 -0.85 7.54 -12.68
C MET A 62 0.60 7.99 -12.50
N GLU A 63 0.83 9.22 -12.04
CA GLU A 63 2.18 9.73 -11.73
C GLU A 63 2.89 8.88 -10.67
N PHE A 64 2.19 8.45 -9.61
CA PHE A 64 2.76 7.52 -8.62
C PHE A 64 3.17 6.19 -9.23
N LEU A 65 2.36 5.63 -10.14
CA LEU A 65 2.67 4.38 -10.82
C LEU A 65 3.87 4.53 -11.77
N GLU A 66 3.95 5.60 -12.55
CA GLU A 66 5.10 5.91 -13.40
C GLU A 66 6.38 6.08 -12.58
N TRP A 67 6.29 6.80 -11.47
CA TRP A 67 7.43 7.02 -10.57
C TRP A 67 7.89 5.71 -9.90
N SER A 68 6.97 4.80 -9.62
CA SER A 68 7.26 3.51 -8.97
C SER A 68 8.22 2.61 -9.75
N VAL A 69 8.30 2.80 -11.07
CA VAL A 69 9.17 2.03 -11.98
C VAL A 69 10.22 2.88 -12.67
N TYR A 70 10.24 4.21 -12.44
CA TYR A 70 11.12 5.15 -13.14
C TYR A 70 12.61 4.76 -13.10
N ASN A 71 13.07 4.20 -11.98
CA ASN A 71 14.45 3.73 -11.81
C ASN A 71 14.57 2.21 -11.70
N LEU A 72 13.53 1.45 -12.04
CA LEU A 72 13.56 0.00 -11.98
C LEU A 72 14.32 -0.56 -13.20
N LYS A 73 15.50 -1.14 -12.97
CA LYS A 73 16.24 -1.87 -14.01
C LYS A 73 16.38 -3.33 -13.62
N HIS A 74 16.13 -4.22 -14.57
CA HIS A 74 16.25 -5.68 -14.36
C HIS A 74 17.66 -6.15 -13.95
N THR A 75 18.68 -5.33 -14.21
CA THR A 75 20.08 -5.61 -13.88
C THR A 75 20.48 -5.17 -12.48
N ASP A 76 19.61 -4.44 -11.77
CA ASP A 76 19.97 -3.87 -10.47
C ASP A 76 19.96 -4.96 -9.40
N VAL A 77 21.12 -5.13 -8.76
CA VAL A 77 21.28 -6.02 -7.60
C VAL A 77 20.56 -5.46 -6.37
N TYR A 78 20.37 -4.13 -6.33
CA TYR A 78 19.68 -3.42 -5.27
C TYR A 78 18.57 -2.55 -5.86
N LEU A 79 17.33 -2.98 -5.68
CA LEU A 79 16.16 -2.21 -6.09
C LEU A 79 15.91 -1.06 -5.11
N SER A 80 15.39 0.05 -5.64
CA SER A 80 15.13 1.29 -4.89
C SER A 80 13.99 1.22 -3.87
N GLY A 81 13.18 0.14 -3.90
CA GLY A 81 12.01 0.00 -3.03
C GLY A 81 10.83 0.91 -3.39
N ASN A 82 10.89 1.58 -4.55
CA ASN A 82 9.85 2.49 -5.04
C ASN A 82 8.63 1.77 -5.61
N PHE A 83 8.78 0.51 -6.02
CA PHE A 83 7.73 -0.25 -6.69
C PHE A 83 6.47 -0.34 -5.82
N ILE A 84 5.33 0.06 -6.36
CA ILE A 84 4.07 0.16 -5.61
C ILE A 84 3.32 -1.18 -5.68
N GLN A 85 3.06 -1.77 -4.51
CA GLN A 85 2.01 -2.76 -4.32
C GLN A 85 0.67 -2.01 -4.26
N HIS A 86 -0.35 -2.51 -4.94
CA HIS A 86 -1.65 -1.86 -4.97
C HIS A 86 -2.81 -2.86 -4.83
N ALA A 87 -3.95 -2.36 -4.36
CA ALA A 87 -5.23 -3.05 -4.39
C ALA A 87 -6.30 -2.12 -4.99
N GLY A 88 -7.24 -2.69 -5.74
CA GLY A 88 -8.32 -1.93 -6.40
C GLY A 88 -7.94 -1.26 -7.73
N LEU A 89 -6.73 -1.51 -8.24
CA LEU A 89 -6.23 -1.05 -9.55
C LEU A 89 -5.83 -2.26 -10.42
N ARG A 90 -5.85 -2.11 -11.75
CA ARG A 90 -5.45 -3.11 -12.74
C ARG A 90 -4.53 -2.50 -13.80
#